data_AF-A0A933HVU1-F1
#
_entry.id   AF-A0A933HVU1-F1
#
_cell.length_a   1.000
_cell.length_b   1.000
_cell.length_c   1.000
_cell.angle_alpha   90.00
_cell.angle_beta   90.00
_cell.angle_gamma   90.00
#
_symmetry.space_group_name_H-M   'P 1'
#
loop_
_entity.id
_entity.type
_entity.pdbx_description
1 polymer ?
#
loop_
_entity_poly.entity_id
_entity_poly.type
_entity_poly.pdbx_seq_one_letter_code
_entity_poly.pdbx_strand_id
1 'polypeptide(L)'
;MNKLEQVLIAQRVQFDALAAVWLQADATAFGVAENGRDVISWTREMHRGAPRVLAPIADANTIVGELWVEGLTSAAAHARLEMDAAFVSRWLQLEAELDLLSAELSDTQAQAAEFNPAIALEQ
;
A
#
# COMPACT_ATOMS: atom_id res chain seq x y z
N MET A 1 -0.06 10.52 10.33
CA MET A 1 -0.16 9.20 9.67
C MET A 1 0.27 9.40 8.24
N ASN A 2 1.40 8.82 7.83
CA ASN A 2 1.89 8.94 6.45
C ASN A 2 0.95 8.19 5.48
N LYS A 3 1.11 8.38 4.16
CA LYS A 3 0.23 7.77 3.15
C LYS A 3 0.26 6.24 3.21
N LEU A 4 1.42 5.65 3.45
CA LEU A 4 1.60 4.21 3.52
C LEU A 4 0.87 3.58 4.71
N GLU A 5 0.95 4.19 5.90
CA GLU A 5 0.23 3.79 7.10
C GLU A 5 -1.29 3.85 6.91
N GLN A 6 -1.80 4.89 6.23
CA GLN A 6 -3.22 5.02 5.92
C GLN A 6 -3.71 3.85 5.06
N VAL A 7 -2.94 3.50 4.03
CA VAL A 7 -3.28 2.40 3.13
C VAL A 7 -3.12 1.04 3.79
N LEU A 8 -2.09 0.86 4.61
CA LEU A 8 -1.92 -0.35 5.43
C LEU A 8 -3.12 -0.59 6.37
N ILE A 9 -3.69 0.48 6.92
CA ILE A 9 -4.89 0.39 7.77
C ILE A 9 -6.12 0.11 6.91
N ALA A 10 -6.32 0.85 5.82
CA ALA A 10 -7.49 0.72 4.95
C ALA A 10 -7.56 -0.65 4.26
N GLN A 11 -6.40 -1.19 3.84
CA GLN A 11 -6.26 -2.44 3.10
C GLN A 11 -5.64 -3.56 3.94
N ARG A 12 -5.87 -3.52 5.26
CA ARG A 12 -5.26 -4.46 6.20
C ARG A 12 -5.48 -5.93 5.81
N VAL A 13 -6.68 -6.26 5.32
CA VAL A 13 -7.03 -7.63 4.91
C VAL A 13 -6.17 -8.12 3.75
N GLN A 14 -5.87 -7.25 2.79
CA GLN A 14 -5.05 -7.57 1.62
C GLN A 14 -3.59 -7.77 2.01
N PHE A 15 -3.06 -6.94 2.90
CA PHE A 15 -1.71 -7.12 3.44
C PHE A 15 -1.60 -8.37 4.33
N ASP A 16 -2.62 -8.67 5.14
CA ASP A 16 -2.68 -9.92 5.91
C ASP A 16 -2.69 -11.15 4.97
N ALA A 17 -3.39 -11.07 3.83
CA ALA A 17 -3.41 -12.12 2.82
C ALA A 17 -2.04 -12.29 2.14
N LEU A 18 -1.38 -11.19 1.72
CA LEU A 18 -0.03 -11.24 1.16
C LEU A 18 0.95 -11.88 2.16
N ALA A 19 0.91 -11.43 3.42
CA ALA A 19 1.72 -11.99 4.50
C ALA A 19 1.48 -13.49 4.66
N ALA A 20 0.21 -13.94 4.66
CA ALA A 20 -0.12 -15.34 4.79
C ALA A 20 0.49 -16.19 3.65
N VAL A 21 0.43 -15.72 2.39
CA VAL A 21 1.01 -16.45 1.24
C VAL A 21 2.53 -16.52 1.34
N TRP A 22 3.20 -15.44 1.76
CA TRP A 22 4.65 -15.45 1.98
C TRP A 22 5.06 -16.40 3.10
N LEU A 23 4.39 -16.33 4.24
CA LEU A 23 4.63 -17.23 5.35
C LEU A 23 4.35 -18.69 4.98
N GLN A 24 3.32 -18.98 4.18
CA GLN A 24 3.04 -20.33 3.67
C GLN A 24 4.11 -20.84 2.68
N ALA A 25 4.79 -19.93 1.99
CA ALA A 25 5.91 -20.24 1.11
C ALA A 25 7.25 -20.38 1.85
N ASP A 26 7.21 -20.66 3.15
CA ASP A 26 8.37 -20.81 4.05
C ASP A 26 9.19 -19.54 4.29
N ALA A 27 8.62 -18.35 4.03
CA ALA A 27 9.18 -17.13 4.61
C ALA A 27 9.09 -17.17 6.14
N THR A 28 10.15 -16.74 6.82
CA THR A 28 10.15 -16.63 8.29
C THR A 28 9.36 -15.41 8.74
N ALA A 29 9.40 -14.36 7.93
CA ALA A 29 8.68 -13.12 8.15
C ALA A 29 8.43 -12.36 6.85
N PHE A 30 7.41 -11.50 6.88
CA PHE A 30 7.06 -10.57 5.82
C PHE A 30 6.66 -9.26 6.46
N GLY A 31 6.90 -8.13 5.80
CA GLY A 31 6.45 -6.85 6.31
C GLY A 31 6.61 -5.71 5.36
N VAL A 32 6.32 -4.53 5.89
CA VAL A 32 6.44 -3.25 5.20
C VAL A 32 7.32 -2.35 6.04
N ALA A 33 8.29 -1.71 5.39
CA ALA A 33 9.16 -0.72 5.99
C ALA A 33 8.99 0.64 5.29
N GLU A 34 9.27 1.70 6.04
CA GLU A 34 9.39 3.07 5.52
C GLU A 34 10.71 3.64 6.02
N ASN A 35 11.55 4.16 5.12
CA ASN A 35 12.85 4.73 5.45
C ASN A 35 13.74 3.80 6.30
N GLY A 36 13.73 2.50 5.99
CA GLY A 36 14.48 1.47 6.71
C GLY A 36 13.92 1.10 8.09
N ARG A 37 12.74 1.61 8.47
CA ARG A 37 12.05 1.26 9.72
C ARG A 37 10.82 0.42 9.42
N ASP A 38 10.69 -0.72 10.10
CA ASP A 38 9.48 -1.56 10.01
C ASP A 38 8.25 -0.79 10.50
N VAL A 39 7.26 -0.65 9.62
CA VAL A 39 5.94 -0.07 9.92
C VAL A 39 5.01 -1.17 10.43
N ILE A 40 5.06 -2.34 9.79
CA ILE A 40 4.31 -3.53 10.17
C ILE A 40 5.08 -4.79 9.77
N SER A 41 4.94 -5.84 10.57
CA SER A 41 5.59 -7.12 10.35
C SER A 41 4.68 -8.28 10.74
N TRP A 42 4.68 -9.34 9.95
CA TRP A 42 4.07 -10.62 10.24
C TRP A 42 5.19 -11.66 10.34
N THR A 43 5.23 -12.39 11.45
CA THR A 43 6.31 -13.34 11.72
C THR A 43 5.77 -14.68 12.17
N ARG A 44 6.40 -15.78 11.73
CA ARG A 44 6.08 -17.14 12.18
C ARG A 44 6.83 -17.49 13.48
N GLU A 45 8.02 -16.93 13.68
CA GLU A 45 8.89 -17.15 14.86
C GLU A 45 9.53 -15.86 15.36
N MET A 46 10.05 -15.84 16.59
CA MET A 46 10.86 -14.71 17.08
C MET A 46 12.18 -14.63 16.28
N HIS A 47 12.37 -13.52 15.56
CA HIS A 47 13.46 -13.30 14.59
C HIS A 47 14.86 -13.57 15.16
N ARG A 48 15.74 -14.11 14.30
CA ARG A 48 17.21 -14.06 14.44
C ARG A 48 17.86 -13.55 13.16
N GLY A 49 17.73 -12.25 12.89
CA GLY A 49 18.59 -11.52 11.94
C GLY A 49 18.81 -12.21 10.58
N ALA A 50 17.77 -12.84 10.02
CA ALA A 50 17.88 -13.48 8.72
C ALA A 50 18.05 -12.39 7.63
N PRO A 51 18.76 -12.69 6.53
CA PRO A 51 18.86 -11.77 5.41
C PRO A 51 17.47 -11.42 4.88
N ARG A 52 17.22 -10.12 4.72
CA ARG A 52 16.00 -9.55 4.14
C ARG A 52 16.19 -9.36 2.65
N VAL A 53 15.14 -9.69 1.90
CA VAL A 53 14.94 -9.21 0.54
C VAL A 53 13.98 -8.03 0.61
N LEU A 54 14.29 -6.97 -0.13
CA LEU A 54 13.55 -5.71 -0.14
C LEU A 54 13.05 -5.44 -1.56
N ALA A 55 11.84 -4.91 -1.68
CA ALA A 55 11.29 -4.42 -2.94
C ALA A 55 10.60 -3.07 -2.73
N PRO A 56 10.92 -2.04 -3.54
CA PRO A 56 10.40 -0.69 -3.33
C PRO A 56 8.92 -0.59 -3.70
N ILE A 57 8.17 0.17 -2.89
CA ILE A 57 6.80 0.59 -3.15
C ILE A 57 6.85 2.04 -3.62
N ALA A 58 6.30 2.32 -4.81
CA ALA A 58 6.33 3.61 -5.46
C ALA A 58 4.93 4.22 -5.64
N ASP A 59 4.82 5.52 -5.40
CA ASP A 59 3.64 6.33 -5.68
C ASP A 59 4.02 7.43 -6.69
N ALA A 60 3.47 7.35 -7.91
CA ALA A 60 3.67 8.30 -9.01
C ALA A 60 5.14 8.72 -9.31
N ASN A 61 6.14 7.92 -8.93
CA ASN A 61 7.61 8.08 -9.04
C ASN A 61 8.36 8.38 -7.73
N THR A 62 7.67 8.46 -6.60
CA THR A 62 8.31 8.58 -5.27
C THR A 62 8.29 7.25 -4.57
N ILE A 63 9.44 6.79 -4.05
CA ILE A 63 9.47 5.61 -3.16
C ILE A 63 8.86 6.03 -1.82
N VAL A 64 7.76 5.39 -1.45
CA VAL A 64 7.02 5.67 -0.21
C VAL A 64 7.26 4.61 0.87
N GLY A 65 7.91 3.50 0.51
CA GLY A 65 8.26 2.42 1.42
C GLY A 65 8.78 1.20 0.68
N GLU A 66 8.89 0.09 1.39
CA GLU A 66 9.47 -1.16 0.90
C GLU A 66 8.65 -2.33 1.44
N LEU A 67 8.33 -3.30 0.58
CA LEU A 67 8.00 -4.65 1.04
C LEU A 67 9.30 -5.37 1.39
N TRP A 68 9.24 -6.20 2.41
CA TRP A 68 10.37 -7.06 2.76
C TRP A 68 9.93 -8.48 3.13
N VAL A 69 10.82 -9.43 2.88
CA VAL A 69 10.65 -10.83 3.28
C VAL A 69 11.95 -11.36 3.86
N GLU A 70 11.84 -12.18 4.90
CA GLU A 70 12.95 -12.91 5.52
C GLU A 70 12.83 -14.41 5.26
N GLY A 71 13.97 -15.11 5.24
CA GLY A 71 14.03 -16.57 5.11
C GLY A 71 14.02 -17.08 3.66
N LEU A 72 13.67 -16.23 2.69
CA LEU A 72 13.69 -16.54 1.26
C LEU A 72 14.55 -15.53 0.51
N THR A 73 15.72 -15.94 0.03
CA THR A 73 16.68 -15.06 -0.67
C THR A 73 16.96 -15.48 -2.11
N SER A 74 16.20 -16.42 -2.66
CA SER A 74 16.40 -16.86 -4.05
C SER A 74 16.05 -15.75 -5.05
N ALA A 75 16.61 -15.80 -6.26
CA ALA A 75 16.25 -14.87 -7.33
C ALA A 75 14.75 -14.90 -7.66
N ALA A 76 14.11 -16.06 -7.54
CA ALA A 76 12.66 -16.20 -7.72
C ALA A 76 11.88 -15.48 -6.61
N ALA A 77 12.35 -15.51 -5.36
CA ALA A 77 11.75 -14.78 -4.26
C ALA A 77 11.88 -13.26 -4.46
N HIS A 78 13.03 -12.78 -4.95
CA HIS A 78 13.23 -11.36 -5.30
C HIS A 78 12.24 -10.92 -6.38
N ALA A 79 12.20 -11.63 -7.52
CA ALA A 79 11.32 -11.29 -8.63
C ALA A 79 9.83 -11.30 -8.23
N ARG A 80 9.43 -12.26 -7.39
CA ARG A 80 8.07 -12.33 -6.85
C ARG A 80 7.78 -11.16 -5.91
N LEU A 81 8.71 -10.80 -5.02
CA LEU A 81 8.54 -9.66 -4.11
C LEU A 81 8.46 -8.33 -4.88
N GLU A 82 9.26 -8.19 -5.94
CA GLU A 82 9.19 -7.04 -6.85
C GLU A 82 7.83 -6.94 -7.55
N MET A 83 7.27 -8.07 -8.00
CA MET A 83 5.91 -8.11 -8.55
C MET A 83 4.86 -7.68 -7.53
N ASP A 84 4.93 -8.21 -6.31
CA ASP A 84 3.99 -7.86 -5.24
C ASP A 84 4.10 -6.37 -4.87
N ALA A 85 5.32 -5.82 -4.82
CA ALA A 85 5.56 -4.41 -4.54
C ALA A 85 5.08 -3.51 -5.69
N ALA A 86 5.25 -3.92 -6.94
CA ALA A 86 4.71 -3.23 -8.10
C ALA A 86 3.18 -3.24 -8.12
N PHE A 87 2.55 -4.34 -7.70
CA PHE A 87 1.10 -4.43 -7.55
C PHE A 87 0.59 -3.44 -6.48
N VAL A 88 1.21 -3.43 -5.29
CA VAL A 88 0.88 -2.46 -4.23
C VAL A 88 1.09 -1.02 -4.71
N SER A 89 2.19 -0.75 -5.43
CA SER A 89 2.47 0.55 -6.03
C SER A 89 1.36 1.00 -6.99
N ARG A 90 0.87 0.10 -7.85
CA ARG A 90 -0.21 0.42 -8.78
C ARG A 90 -1.54 0.62 -8.05
N TRP A 91 -1.80 -0.14 -7.00
CA TRP A 91 -2.98 0.05 -6.16
C TRP A 91 -3.00 1.46 -5.55
N LEU A 92 -1.88 1.89 -4.96
CA LEU A 92 -1.73 3.21 -4.35
C LEU A 92 -1.99 4.36 -5.33
N GLN A 93 -1.52 4.19 -6.58
CA GLN A 93 -1.75 5.16 -7.65
C GLN A 93 -3.23 5.22 -8.04
N LEU A 94 -3.90 4.07 -8.17
CA LEU A 94 -5.31 4.02 -8.52
C LEU A 94 -6.21 4.64 -7.43
N GLU A 95 -5.90 4.43 -6.15
CA GLU A 95 -6.62 5.09 -5.05
C GLU A 95 -6.46 6.62 -5.14
N ALA A 96 -5.24 7.10 -5.40
CA ALA A 96 -5.00 8.53 -5.58
C ALA A 96 -5.74 9.12 -6.80
N GLU A 97 -5.79 8.39 -7.91
CA GLU A 97 -6.56 8.78 -9.11
C GLU A 97 -8.07 8.88 -8.78
N LEU A 98 -8.61 7.95 -7.99
CA LEU A 98 -10.02 7.97 -7.56
C LEU A 98 -10.33 9.12 -6.60
N ASP A 99 -9.43 9.42 -5.67
CA ASP A 99 -9.58 10.54 -4.73
C ASP A 99 -9.58 11.88 -5.48
N LEU A 100 -8.68 12.03 -6.46
CA LEU A 100 -8.62 13.23 -7.31
C LEU A 100 -9.91 13.43 -8.11
N LEU A 101 -10.41 12.37 -8.76
CA LEU A 101 -11.66 12.45 -9.52
C LEU A 101 -12.86 12.79 -8.61
N SER A 102 -12.88 12.26 -7.39
CA SER A 102 -13.93 12.55 -6.41
C SER A 102 -13.89 13.99 -5.92
N ALA A 103 -12.70 14.56 -5.77
CA ALA A 103 -12.52 15.98 -5.43
C ALA A 103 -12.99 16.88 -6.57
N GLU A 104 -12.58 16.60 -7.82
CA GLU A 104 -13.00 17.38 -9.00
C GLU A 104 -14.51 17.37 -9.20
N LEU A 105 -15.16 16.24 -8.98
CA LEU A 105 -16.63 16.13 -9.03
C LEU A 105 -17.30 16.95 -7.93
N SER A 106 -16.75 16.92 -6.71
CA SER A 106 -17.26 17.69 -5.57
C SER A 106 -17.14 19.20 -5.84
N ASP A 107 -16.02 19.65 -6.38
CA ASP A 107 -15.78 21.04 -6.76
C ASP A 107 -16.72 21.50 -7.87
N THR A 108 -16.96 20.65 -8.87
CA THR A 108 -17.90 20.93 -9.97
C THR A 108 -19.34 21.07 -9.45
N GLN A 109 -19.75 20.22 -8.49
CA GLN A 109 -21.07 20.30 -7.87
C GLN A 109 -21.22 21.55 -6.98
N ALA A 110 -20.20 21.91 -6.22
CA ALA A 110 -20.17 23.13 -5.42
C ALA A 110 -20.29 24.37 -6.32
N GLN A 111 -19.54 24.40 -7.42
CA GLN A 111 -19.59 25.50 -8.39
C GLN A 111 -20.96 25.61 -9.06
N ALA A 112 -21.59 24.49 -9.45
CA ALA A 112 -22.93 24.50 -10.02
C ALA A 112 -24.02 24.99 -9.05
N ALA A 113 -23.89 24.68 -7.75
CA ALA A 113 -24.79 25.18 -6.70
C ALA A 113 -24.67 26.69 -6.48
N GLU A 114 -23.48 27.26 -6.67
CA GLU A 114 -23.22 28.70 -6.55
C GLU A 114 -23.87 29.51 -7.69
N PHE A 115 -23.99 28.91 -8.89
CA PHE A 115 -24.61 29.56 -10.06
C PHE A 115 -26.13 29.32 -10.20
N ASN A 116 -26.75 28.46 -9.38
CA ASN A 116 -28.20 28.20 -9.42
C ASN A 116 -28.81 27.98 -8.01
N PRO A 117 -29.31 29.04 -7.34
CA PRO A 117 -29.84 28.95 -5.98
C PRO A 117 -31.15 28.15 -5.86
N ALA A 118 -31.77 27.73 -6.97
CA ALA A 118 -33.00 26.93 -6.94
C ALA A 118 -32.80 25.48 -6.50
N ILE A 119 -31.57 24.94 -6.53
CA ILE A 119 -31.25 23.57 -6.10
C ILE A 119 -31.09 23.48 -4.57
N ALA A 120 -30.86 24.61 -3.88
CA ALA A 120 -30.59 24.66 -2.44
C ALA A 120 -31.85 24.56 -1.55
N LEU A 121 -33.07 24.53 -2.12
CA LEU A 121 -34.33 24.59 -1.35
C LEU A 121 -35.15 23.29 -1.34
N GLU A 122 -34.64 22.19 -1.91
CA GLU A 122 -35.36 20.89 -1.94
C GLU A 122 -34.67 19.75 -1.15
N GLN A 123 -33.82 20.06 -0.17
CA GLN A 123 -33.27 19.07 0.78
C GLN A 123 -33.69 19.39 2.23
#